data_AF-A0A7H2Q6G6-F1
#
_entry.id   AF-A0A7H2Q6G6-F1
#
_cell.length_a   1.000
_cell.length_b   1.000
_cell.length_c   1.000
_cell.angle_alpha   90.00
_cell.angle_beta   90.00
_cell.angle_gamma   90.00
#
_symmetry.space_group_name_H-M   'P 1'
#
loop_
_entity.id
_entity.type
_entity.pdbx_description
1 polymer ?
#
loop_
_entity_poly.entity_id
_entity_poly.type
_entity_poly.pdbx_seq_one_letter_code
_entity_poly.pdbx_strand_id
1 'polypeptide(L)'
;MKKILLIALFSSLLFGCAKTKEEKLQEERNKLDVMVQQLVRNALKDGDSAKFRNQWELCGEVNAKNSFGAYTGFQRFIASKEKIYFENEYNSDSYSISAFNQVWNTDCKK
;
A
#
# COMPACT_ATOMS: atom_id res chain seq x y z
N MET A 1 -38.68 -28.88 28.71
CA MET A 1 -38.05 -30.18 29.01
C MET A 1 -37.91 -30.97 27.72
N LYS A 2 -36.71 -31.54 27.52
CA LYS A 2 -36.22 -32.44 26.43
C LYS A 2 -37.35 -33.25 25.76
N LYS A 3 -37.32 -33.51 24.46
CA LYS A 3 -36.44 -34.42 23.68
C LYS A 3 -36.82 -34.18 22.20
N ILE A 4 -36.01 -34.28 21.14
CA ILE A 4 -35.33 -35.44 20.51
C ILE A 4 -34.54 -34.79 19.34
N LEU A 5 -33.20 -34.75 19.31
CA LEU A 5 -32.28 -35.68 18.63
C LEU A 5 -32.48 -35.87 17.11
N LEU A 6 -31.36 -35.83 16.37
CA LEU A 6 -31.15 -36.01 14.90
C LEU A 6 -31.31 -34.68 14.14
N ILE A 7 -30.24 -34.08 13.60
CA ILE A 7 -29.56 -34.55 12.39
C ILE A 7 -28.03 -34.53 12.54
N ALA A 8 -27.44 -35.69 12.33
CA ALA A 8 -26.03 -35.87 12.02
C ALA A 8 -25.74 -35.28 10.62
N LEU A 9 -24.73 -34.42 10.52
CA LEU A 9 -23.97 -34.17 9.28
C LEU A 9 -22.63 -33.50 9.64
N PHE A 10 -21.92 -34.16 10.56
CA PHE A 10 -20.47 -34.01 10.71
C PHE A 10 -19.81 -35.00 9.75
N SER A 11 -19.94 -34.79 8.44
CA SER A 11 -19.03 -35.36 7.45
C SER A 11 -19.31 -34.77 6.07
N SER A 12 -18.21 -34.48 5.36
CA SER A 12 -18.16 -34.15 3.93
C SER A 12 -19.03 -32.98 3.47
N LEU A 13 -18.46 -31.78 3.55
CA LEU A 13 -18.08 -31.06 2.34
C LEU A 13 -16.85 -30.22 2.72
N LEU A 14 -15.67 -30.74 2.37
CA LEU A 14 -14.52 -29.91 2.03
C LEU A 14 -14.96 -29.02 0.86
N PHE A 15 -15.78 -28.00 1.13
CA PHE A 15 -15.88 -26.86 0.25
C PHE A 15 -14.51 -26.22 0.33
N GLY A 16 -13.63 -26.56 -0.61
CA GLY A 16 -12.46 -25.74 -0.86
C GLY A 16 -12.99 -24.33 -1.04
N CYS A 17 -12.69 -23.44 -0.10
CA CYS A 17 -13.05 -22.03 -0.20
C CYS A 17 -12.34 -21.47 -1.44
N ALA A 18 -13.01 -21.53 -2.59
CA ALA A 18 -12.59 -20.82 -3.78
C ALA A 18 -12.85 -19.34 -3.51
N LYS A 19 -11.78 -18.54 -3.39
CA LYS A 19 -11.90 -17.10 -3.24
C LYS A 19 -12.72 -16.51 -4.39
N THR A 20 -13.63 -15.62 -4.06
CA THR A 20 -14.38 -14.83 -5.02
C THR A 20 -13.43 -13.96 -5.84
N LYS A 21 -13.90 -13.44 -6.99
CA LYS A 21 -13.08 -12.52 -7.80
C LYS A 21 -12.66 -11.28 -7.00
N GLU A 22 -13.56 -10.76 -6.16
CA GLU A 22 -13.29 -9.60 -5.32
C GLU A 22 -12.22 -9.89 -4.26
N GLU A 23 -12.31 -11.04 -3.59
CA GLU A 23 -11.29 -11.46 -2.62
C GLU A 23 -9.93 -11.67 -3.26
N LYS A 24 -9.88 -12.19 -4.50
CA LYS A 24 -8.63 -12.32 -5.26
C LYS A 24 -8.05 -10.96 -5.63
N LEU A 25 -8.88 -10.04 -6.14
CA LEU A 25 -8.46 -8.67 -6.45
C LEU A 25 -7.95 -7.94 -5.21
N GLN A 26 -8.63 -8.08 -4.07
CA GLN A 26 -8.19 -7.49 -2.81
C GLN A 26 -6.88 -8.11 -2.32
N GLU A 27 -6.70 -9.42 -2.45
CA GLU A 27 -5.45 -10.09 -2.12
C GLU A 27 -4.29 -9.61 -3.01
N GLU A 28 -4.52 -9.47 -4.31
CA GLU A 28 -3.54 -8.93 -5.25
C GLU A 28 -3.18 -7.49 -4.91
N ARG A 29 -4.16 -6.64 -4.60
CA ARG A 29 -3.94 -5.27 -4.11
C ARG A 29 -3.13 -5.25 -2.83
N ASN A 30 -3.47 -6.07 -1.83
CA ASN A 30 -2.73 -6.15 -0.58
C ASN A 30 -1.28 -6.61 -0.80
N LYS A 31 -1.06 -7.58 -1.70
CA LYS A 31 0.29 -8.04 -2.07
C LYS A 31 1.08 -6.92 -2.76
N LEU A 32 0.46 -6.22 -3.70
CA LEU A 32 1.06 -5.07 -4.36
C LEU A 32 1.43 -3.98 -3.34
N ASP A 33 0.53 -3.68 -2.40
CA ASP A 33 0.76 -2.66 -1.39
C ASP A 33 1.98 -2.98 -0.53
N VAL A 34 2.08 -4.22 -0.04
CA VAL A 34 3.23 -4.69 0.75
C VAL A 34 4.53 -4.60 -0.06
N MET A 35 4.52 -5.00 -1.33
CA MET A 35 5.69 -4.92 -2.19
C MET A 35 6.13 -3.47 -2.40
N VAL A 36 5.20 -2.57 -2.72
CA VAL A 36 5.49 -1.14 -2.92
C VAL A 36 6.01 -0.51 -1.63
N GLN A 37 5.39 -0.81 -0.48
CA GLN A 37 5.89 -0.33 0.82
C GLN A 37 7.33 -0.80 1.07
N GLN A 38 7.66 -2.04 0.76
CA GLN A 38 9.02 -2.54 0.92
C GLN A 38 10.02 -1.77 0.05
N LEU A 39 9.69 -1.48 -1.20
CA LEU A 39 10.53 -0.69 -2.08
C LEU A 39 10.72 0.74 -1.55
N VAL A 40 9.65 1.36 -1.05
CA VAL A 40 9.72 2.71 -0.45
C VAL A 40 10.56 2.69 0.83
N ARG A 41 10.41 1.68 1.70
CA ARG A 41 11.24 1.51 2.91
C ARG A 41 12.72 1.48 2.57
N ASN A 42 13.09 0.71 1.54
CA ASN A 42 14.48 0.58 1.09
C ASN A 42 15.07 1.90 0.55
N ALA A 43 14.22 2.83 0.07
CA ALA A 43 14.65 4.12 -0.45
C ALA A 43 14.74 5.23 0.63
N LEU A 44 14.19 5.00 1.83
CA LEU A 44 14.15 5.98 2.92
C LEU A 44 15.40 5.92 3.80
N LYS A 45 15.71 7.02 4.47
CA LYS A 45 16.83 7.10 5.44
C LYS A 45 16.63 6.17 6.64
N ASP A 46 15.40 6.12 7.17
CA ASP A 46 14.97 5.20 8.23
C ASP A 46 13.69 4.49 7.76
N GLY A 47 13.85 3.48 6.91
CA GLY A 47 12.73 2.71 6.34
C GLY A 47 11.93 1.93 7.39
N ASP A 48 12.53 1.52 8.50
CA ASP A 48 11.85 0.76 9.55
C ASP A 48 10.84 1.65 10.30
N SER A 49 11.12 2.94 10.43
CA SER A 49 10.19 3.91 11.00
C SER A 49 9.01 4.29 10.08
N ALA A 50 9.03 3.86 8.81
CA ALA A 50 8.12 4.36 7.80
C ALA A 50 6.65 4.01 8.11
N LYS A 51 5.81 5.05 8.09
CA LYS A 51 4.36 5.00 8.22
C LYS A 51 3.73 5.37 6.88
N PHE A 52 2.83 4.52 6.39
CA PHE A 52 2.15 4.69 5.11
C PHE A 52 0.69 5.07 5.31
N ARG A 53 0.15 5.88 4.41
CA ARG A 53 -1.28 6.20 4.33
C ARG A 53 -1.67 6.54 2.89
N ASN A 54 -2.97 6.51 2.60
CA ASN A 54 -3.54 6.90 1.31
C ASN A 54 -2.83 6.22 0.11
N GLN A 55 -2.44 4.96 0.30
CA GLN A 55 -1.77 4.19 -0.74
C GLN A 55 -2.80 3.69 -1.77
N TRP A 56 -2.46 3.86 -3.03
CA TRP A 56 -3.22 3.37 -4.16
C TRP A 56 -2.24 2.90 -5.24
N GLU A 57 -2.18 1.58 -5.42
CA GLU A 57 -1.31 0.94 -6.40
C GLU A 57 0.17 1.34 -6.19
N LEU A 58 0.74 2.12 -7.10
CA LEU A 58 2.14 2.54 -7.05
C LEU A 58 2.36 3.88 -6.35
N CYS A 59 1.30 4.52 -5.86
CA CYS A 59 1.37 5.84 -5.25
C CYS A 59 0.89 5.82 -3.81
N GLY A 60 1.31 6.80 -3.02
CA GLY A 60 0.80 6.99 -1.67
C GLY A 60 1.52 8.09 -0.91
N GLU A 61 1.30 8.13 0.39
CA GLU A 61 2.02 9.03 1.29
C GLU A 61 2.82 8.24 2.32
N VAL A 62 4.04 8.70 2.58
CA VAL A 62 4.93 8.08 3.57
C VAL A 62 5.51 9.14 4.51
N ASN A 63 5.64 8.79 5.79
CA ASN A 63 6.37 9.58 6.78
C ASN A 63 7.39 8.68 7.47
N ALA A 64 8.65 9.09 7.49
CA ALA A 64 9.75 8.36 8.11
C ALA A 64 10.68 9.34 8.83
N LYS A 65 11.49 8.81 9.75
CA LYS A 65 12.49 9.61 10.44
C LYS A 65 13.62 10.01 9.50
N ASN A 66 14.13 11.22 9.69
CA ASN A 66 15.36 11.69 9.05
C ASN A 66 16.60 11.21 9.82
N SER A 67 17.80 11.59 9.38
CA SER A 67 19.07 11.23 10.03
C SER A 67 19.22 11.75 11.48
N PHE A 68 18.35 12.65 11.93
CA PHE A 68 18.30 13.15 13.30
C PHE A 68 17.25 12.42 14.16
N GLY A 69 16.58 11.39 13.62
CA GLY A 69 15.58 10.59 14.34
C GLY A 69 14.19 11.22 14.42
N ALA A 70 13.95 12.34 13.73
CA ALA A 70 12.68 13.07 13.77
C ALA A 70 11.84 12.80 12.50
N TYR A 71 10.52 12.67 12.68
CA TYR A 71 9.58 12.63 11.56
C TYR A 71 9.42 14.03 10.95
N THR A 72 9.48 14.13 9.62
CA THR A 72 9.40 15.41 8.91
C THR A 72 8.01 15.70 8.33
N GLY A 73 7.07 14.78 8.50
CA GLY A 73 5.73 14.87 7.92
C GLY A 73 5.53 13.88 6.78
N PHE A 74 4.27 13.66 6.40
CA PHE A 74 3.94 12.83 5.26
C PHE A 74 4.29 13.56 3.97
N GLN A 75 4.97 12.84 3.06
CA GLN A 75 5.25 13.27 1.70
C GLN A 75 4.66 12.26 0.72
N ARG A 76 4.32 12.73 -0.49
CA ARG A 76 3.87 11.84 -1.56
C ARG A 76 5.04 11.05 -2.15
N PHE A 77 4.78 9.80 -2.52
CA PHE A 77 5.69 8.99 -3.30
C PHE A 77 5.00 8.42 -4.55
N ILE A 78 5.77 8.24 -5.61
CA ILE A 78 5.36 7.53 -6.84
C ILE A 78 6.41 6.44 -7.09
N ALA A 79 5.99 5.18 -7.12
CA ALA A 79 6.84 4.06 -7.45
C ALA A 79 6.80 3.80 -8.97
N SER A 80 7.95 3.60 -9.59
CA SER A 80 8.05 3.07 -10.96
C SER A 80 8.86 1.78 -10.98
N LYS A 81 9.01 1.18 -12.16
CA LYS A 81 9.91 0.03 -12.36
C LYS A 81 11.38 0.36 -12.07
N GLU A 82 11.75 1.63 -12.13
CA GLU A 82 13.15 2.08 -12.06
C GLU A 82 13.51 2.58 -10.66
N LYS A 83 12.65 3.39 -10.04
CA LYS A 83 12.92 3.99 -8.73
C LYS A 83 11.65 4.49 -8.04
N ILE A 84 11.84 4.94 -6.80
CA ILE A 84 10.84 5.70 -6.05
C ILE A 84 11.12 7.19 -6.23
N TYR A 85 10.07 7.95 -6.54
CA TYR A 85 10.08 9.40 -6.67
C TYR A 85 9.41 10.00 -5.43
N PHE A 86 10.13 10.82 -4.69
CA PHE A 86 9.61 11.51 -3.51
C PHE A 86 9.29 12.97 -3.82
N GLU A 87 8.12 13.46 -3.43
CA GLU A 87 7.70 14.86 -3.67
C GLU A 87 8.76 15.89 -3.26
N ASN A 88 9.42 15.62 -2.14
CA ASN A 88 10.42 16.50 -1.54
C ASN A 88 11.67 16.68 -2.42
N GLU A 89 11.94 15.73 -3.33
CA GLU A 89 13.07 15.81 -4.27
C GLU A 89 12.76 16.73 -5.46
N TYR A 90 11.49 17.12 -5.62
CA TYR A 90 10.98 17.92 -6.73
C TYR A 90 10.54 19.32 -6.31
N ASN A 91 10.93 19.79 -5.12
CA ASN A 91 10.50 21.07 -4.54
C ASN A 91 11.46 22.25 -4.79
N SER A 92 12.49 22.08 -5.64
CA SER A 92 13.52 23.09 -5.90
C SER A 92 13.03 24.30 -6.69
N ASP A 93 12.09 24.09 -7.61
CA ASP A 93 11.61 25.08 -8.56
C ASP A 93 10.20 24.75 -9.05
N SER A 94 9.52 25.73 -9.65
CA SER A 94 8.13 25.59 -10.09
C SER A 94 7.94 24.55 -11.20
N TYR A 95 8.96 24.31 -12.03
CA TYR A 95 8.89 23.33 -13.10
C TYR A 95 8.93 21.91 -12.54
N SER A 96 9.89 21.61 -11.66
CA SER A 96 10.01 20.33 -10.97
C SER A 96 8.76 19.99 -10.16
N ILE A 97 8.21 20.97 -9.43
CA ILE A 97 6.95 20.82 -8.68
C ILE A 97 5.80 20.47 -9.64
N SER A 98 5.70 21.17 -10.77
CA SER A 98 4.65 20.94 -11.75
C SER A 98 4.75 19.56 -12.41
N ALA A 99 5.96 19.11 -12.72
CA ALA A 99 6.20 17.79 -13.29
C ALA A 99 5.75 16.66 -12.34
N PHE A 100 6.13 16.73 -11.06
CA PHE A 100 5.68 15.75 -10.07
C PHE A 100 4.16 15.77 -9.92
N ASN A 101 3.57 16.97 -9.82
CA ASN A 101 2.12 17.14 -9.70
C ASN A 101 1.36 16.61 -10.92
N GLN A 102 1.92 16.76 -12.13
CA GLN A 102 1.29 16.23 -13.33
C GLN A 102 1.17 14.70 -13.25
N VAL A 103 2.26 13.99 -12.97
CA VAL A 103 2.25 12.52 -12.84
C VAL A 103 1.30 12.10 -11.71
N TRP A 104 1.40 12.75 -10.55
CA TRP A 104 0.50 12.46 -9.42
C TRP A 104 -0.98 12.61 -9.79
N ASN A 105 -1.33 13.68 -10.51
CA ASN A 105 -2.71 13.97 -10.86
C ASN A 105 -3.27 13.06 -11.96
N THR A 106 -2.42 12.51 -12.83
CA THR A 106 -2.82 11.63 -13.92
C THR A 106 -2.86 10.17 -13.47
N ASP A 107 -1.87 9.71 -12.69
CA ASP A 107 -1.66 8.28 -12.44
C ASP A 107 -2.01 7.85 -11.02
N CYS A 108 -2.01 8.77 -10.05
CA CYS A 108 -2.15 8.45 -8.62
C CYS A 108 -3.53 8.80 -8.03
N LYS A 109 -4.47 9.25 -8.84
CA LYS A 109 -5.86 9.50 -8.40
C LYS A 109 -6.71 8.25 -8.56
N LYS A 110 -7.46 7.93 -7.51
CA LYS A 110 -8.51 6.91 -7.54
C LYS A 110 -9.78 7.44 -8.18
#